data_AF-A0A2V7TVF2-F1
#
_entry.id   AF-A0A2V7TVF2-F1
#
_cell.length_a   1.000
_cell.length_b   1.000
_cell.length_c   1.000
_cell.angle_alpha   90.00
_cell.angle_beta   90.00
_cell.angle_gamma   90.00
#
_symmetry.space_group_name_H-M   'P 1'
#
loop_
_entity.id
_entity.type
_entity.pdbx_description
1 polymer ?
#
loop_
_entity_poly.entity_id
_entity_poly.type
_entity_poly.pdbx_seq_one_letter_code
_entity_poly.pdbx_strand_id
1 'polypeptide(L)'
;LRRAHGYEAPHNVRYWCLGNEMDGPWQMGTMPAREYGRKARDTARQIRVIDATMQLIACGSSNTILPTYLVWDREVLEECYDQVDGLSLHNYYGNTPALTNNDSARYLAMNLDMERQIQEIAAVCDYVQALRRSPKRLWLSFDEWNVWYRARGGRFANGQRKLAPPLLEEVYNLEDALLVGGFLNSLLRRSDRVRVACLAQIVNVIAPLVTNATSVLRQSIYYPYSWALKYARGRVLDLQVESETYPIRAEGLRPDFARDDVVPYLDVAATLDPQSGQLCLLMLNRDLQSDRELVLEFRDLAPQRVLGAETLTGADLKASNTFERPMVVAPRPLEAPRPGATMTFRLPARSYSVARLATS
;
A
#
# COMPACT_ATOMS: atom_id res chain seq x y z
N LEU A 1 25.17 27.97 2.45
CA LEU A 1 24.80 27.41 1.12
C LEU A 1 23.30 27.48 0.82
N ARG A 2 22.41 26.79 1.55
CA ARG A 2 20.93 26.81 1.33
C ARG A 2 20.31 28.21 1.06
N ARG A 3 20.62 29.20 1.92
CA ARG A 3 20.17 30.59 1.75
C ARG A 3 20.71 31.26 0.48
N ALA A 4 21.98 31.02 0.16
CA ALA A 4 22.59 31.51 -1.08
C ALA A 4 21.95 30.90 -2.33
N HIS A 5 21.30 29.74 -2.21
CA HIS A 5 20.50 29.12 -3.28
C HIS A 5 19.04 29.62 -3.34
N GLY A 6 18.67 30.65 -2.55
CA GLY A 6 17.35 31.29 -2.61
C GLY A 6 16.32 30.78 -1.61
N TYR A 7 16.68 29.85 -0.71
CA TYR A 7 15.77 29.36 0.33
C TYR A 7 16.16 29.98 1.67
N GLU A 8 15.38 30.92 2.19
CA GLU A 8 15.71 31.59 3.45
C GLU A 8 15.39 30.74 4.69
N ALA A 9 14.20 30.14 4.74
CA ALA A 9 13.72 29.27 5.82
C ALA A 9 14.10 27.79 5.63
N PRO A 10 14.47 27.06 6.70
CA PRO A 10 14.84 25.64 6.59
C PRO A 10 13.70 24.79 6.02
N HIS A 11 14.05 23.75 5.26
CA HIS A 11 13.04 22.86 4.65
C HIS A 11 12.30 22.00 5.67
N ASN A 12 12.86 21.83 6.88
CA ASN A 12 12.27 21.06 7.98
C ASN A 12 11.85 19.63 7.56
N VAL A 13 12.68 18.98 6.75
CA VAL A 13 12.46 17.57 6.35
C VAL A 13 12.55 16.72 7.61
N ARG A 14 11.42 16.12 8.00
CA ARG A 14 11.30 15.38 9.27
C ARG A 14 11.70 13.90 9.15
N TYR A 15 11.40 13.26 8.03
CA TYR A 15 11.64 11.83 7.80
C TYR A 15 12.83 11.64 6.87
N TRP A 16 13.75 10.73 7.24
CA TRP A 16 14.96 10.43 6.47
C TRP A 16 15.17 8.92 6.37
N CYS A 17 15.26 8.42 5.14
CA CYS A 17 15.67 7.03 4.87
C CYS A 17 17.20 6.95 4.80
N LEU A 18 17.79 6.01 5.54
CA LEU A 18 19.23 5.83 5.64
C LEU A 18 19.75 4.92 4.51
N GLY A 19 19.67 5.37 3.26
CA GLY A 19 19.99 4.58 2.06
C GLY A 19 18.75 4.02 1.37
N ASN A 20 18.93 3.01 0.52
CA ASN A 20 17.86 2.35 -0.23
C ASN A 20 18.24 0.90 -0.57
N GLU A 21 17.39 -0.08 -0.26
CA GLU A 21 17.47 -1.47 -0.79
C GLU A 21 18.87 -2.11 -0.83
N MET A 22 19.64 -1.96 0.25
CA MET A 22 21.07 -2.34 0.23
C MET A 22 21.30 -3.87 0.19
N ASP A 23 20.25 -4.67 0.38
CA ASP A 23 20.22 -6.13 0.29
C ASP A 23 20.06 -6.66 -1.14
N GLY A 24 19.57 -5.81 -2.06
CA GLY A 24 19.32 -6.18 -3.44
C GLY A 24 20.61 -6.29 -4.27
N PRO A 25 20.83 -7.39 -5.02
CA PRO A 25 22.02 -7.52 -5.90
C PRO A 25 22.04 -6.55 -7.08
N TRP A 26 20.91 -5.86 -7.35
CA TRP A 26 20.81 -4.80 -8.36
C TRP A 26 21.34 -3.45 -7.86
N GLN A 27 21.49 -3.28 -6.55
CA GLN A 27 21.78 -1.98 -5.96
C GLN A 27 23.28 -1.67 -6.00
N MET A 28 23.64 -0.47 -6.47
CA MET A 28 25.02 0.00 -6.39
C MET A 28 25.43 0.18 -4.93
N GLY A 29 26.56 -0.42 -4.56
CA GLY A 29 27.05 -0.39 -3.19
C GLY A 29 26.34 -1.36 -2.26
N THR A 30 25.66 -2.39 -2.79
CA THR A 30 25.14 -3.51 -1.99
C THR A 30 26.18 -4.00 -0.97
N MET A 31 25.72 -4.33 0.23
CA MET A 31 26.60 -4.70 1.34
C MET A 31 25.89 -5.68 2.29
N PRO A 32 26.63 -6.47 3.08
CA PRO A 32 26.03 -7.35 4.08
C PRO A 32 25.21 -6.59 5.13
N ALA A 33 24.15 -7.23 5.66
CA ALA A 33 23.21 -6.62 6.59
C ALA A 33 23.88 -5.94 7.81
N ARG A 34 24.83 -6.62 8.46
CA ARG A 34 25.55 -6.05 9.62
C ARG A 34 26.45 -4.87 9.25
N GLU A 35 27.03 -4.89 8.05
CA GLU A 35 27.82 -3.75 7.58
C GLU A 35 26.92 -2.53 7.37
N TYR A 36 25.79 -2.72 6.69
CA TYR A 36 24.76 -1.70 6.53
C TYR A 36 24.27 -1.18 7.88
N GLY A 37 23.89 -2.06 8.80
CA GLY A 37 23.39 -1.67 10.12
C GLY A 37 24.38 -0.85 10.94
N ARG A 38 25.68 -1.14 10.87
CA ARG A 38 26.73 -0.33 11.51
C ARG A 38 26.84 1.05 10.88
N LYS A 39 26.79 1.12 9.55
CA LYS A 39 26.83 2.39 8.81
C LYS A 39 25.58 3.24 9.08
N ALA A 40 24.40 2.62 9.12
CA ALA A 40 23.14 3.26 9.48
C ALA A 40 23.19 3.79 10.92
N ARG A 41 23.70 3.01 11.89
CA ARG A 41 23.90 3.45 13.27
C ARG A 41 24.78 4.69 13.36
N ASP A 42 25.93 4.68 12.69
CA ASP A 42 26.88 5.78 12.74
C ASP A 42 26.29 7.05 12.10
N THR A 43 25.69 6.90 10.91
CA THR A 43 24.99 7.99 10.21
C THR A 43 23.89 8.59 11.08
N ALA A 44 23.06 7.73 11.70
CA ALA A 44 21.96 8.17 12.56
C ALA A 44 22.47 8.95 13.78
N ARG A 45 23.57 8.52 14.42
CA ARG A 45 24.19 9.25 15.54
C ARG A 45 24.63 10.65 15.12
N GLN A 46 25.27 10.77 13.96
CA GLN A 46 25.71 12.07 13.44
C GLN A 46 24.51 12.99 13.16
N ILE A 47 23.43 12.46 12.57
CA ILE A 47 22.19 13.23 12.35
C ILE A 47 21.59 13.68 13.69
N ARG A 48 21.55 12.82 14.70
CA ARG A 48 20.99 13.13 16.03
C ARG A 48 21.75 14.22 16.78
N VAL A 49 23.05 14.36 16.55
CA VAL A 49 23.85 15.48 17.10
C VAL A 49 23.40 16.81 16.49
N ILE A 50 22.97 16.81 15.23
CA ILE A 50 22.48 18.00 14.52
C ILE A 50 21.02 18.28 14.89
N ASP A 51 20.16 17.26 14.84
CA ASP A 51 18.75 17.36 15.15
C ASP A 51 18.23 16.04 15.75
N ALA A 52 18.00 16.06 17.07
CA ALA A 52 17.49 14.93 17.81
C ALA A 52 16.00 14.63 17.54
N THR A 53 15.26 15.49 16.86
CA THR A 53 13.80 15.35 16.60
C THR A 53 13.47 14.62 15.29
N MET A 54 14.48 14.38 14.45
CA MET A 54 14.35 13.69 13.16
C MET A 54 13.71 12.30 13.31
N GLN A 55 13.08 11.81 12.26
CA GLN A 55 12.50 10.47 12.20
C GLN A 55 13.32 9.65 11.19
N LEU A 56 14.08 8.66 11.67
CA LEU A 56 15.07 7.95 10.87
C LEU A 56 14.58 6.54 10.53
N ILE A 57 14.66 6.17 9.26
CA ILE A 57 14.18 4.89 8.73
C ILE A 57 15.38 4.09 8.23
N ALA A 58 15.61 2.91 8.81
CA ALA A 58 16.56 1.95 8.26
C ALA A 58 15.95 1.20 7.09
N CYS A 59 16.77 0.79 6.12
CA CYS A 59 16.36 -0.07 5.03
C CYS A 59 16.14 -1.49 5.54
N GLY A 60 14.90 -1.97 5.45
CA GLY A 60 14.60 -3.38 5.59
C GLY A 60 14.81 -4.13 4.28
N SER A 61 14.26 -5.35 4.26
CA SER A 61 14.35 -6.26 3.12
C SER A 61 13.59 -5.73 1.90
N SER A 62 14.22 -5.75 0.72
CA SER A 62 13.62 -5.21 -0.51
C SER A 62 12.49 -6.05 -1.10
N ASN A 63 12.43 -7.34 -0.78
CA ASN A 63 11.36 -8.22 -1.21
C ASN A 63 11.28 -9.50 -0.37
N THR A 64 10.10 -10.10 -0.27
CA THR A 64 9.88 -11.38 0.42
C THR A 64 10.55 -12.58 -0.25
N ILE A 65 10.89 -12.47 -1.55
CA ILE A 65 11.54 -13.56 -2.29
C ILE A 65 13.07 -13.61 -2.11
N LEU A 66 13.66 -12.59 -1.48
CA LEU A 66 15.10 -12.56 -1.29
C LEU A 66 15.52 -13.60 -0.23
N PRO A 67 16.64 -14.30 -0.42
CA PRO A 67 17.11 -15.31 0.54
C PRO A 67 17.45 -14.72 1.91
N THR A 68 17.63 -13.39 1.98
CA THR A 68 17.92 -12.62 3.19
C THR A 68 16.68 -12.10 3.90
N TYR A 69 15.47 -12.32 3.36
CA TYR A 69 14.23 -11.83 3.95
C TYR A 69 14.11 -12.21 5.45
N LEU A 70 13.72 -11.25 6.30
CA LEU A 70 13.70 -11.31 7.77
C LEU A 70 15.07 -11.42 8.46
N VAL A 71 16.01 -12.17 7.90
CA VAL A 71 17.38 -12.26 8.44
C VAL A 71 18.09 -10.91 8.33
N TRP A 72 17.95 -10.24 7.19
CA TRP A 72 18.43 -8.88 6.97
C TRP A 72 17.88 -7.94 8.03
N ASP A 73 16.56 -7.89 8.16
CA ASP A 73 15.85 -6.98 9.08
C ASP A 73 16.35 -7.14 10.51
N ARG A 74 16.48 -8.40 10.97
CA ARG A 74 17.02 -8.72 12.29
C ARG A 74 18.45 -8.20 12.46
N GLU A 75 19.35 -8.52 11.53
CA GLU A 75 20.77 -8.18 11.66
C GLU A 75 21.04 -6.68 11.57
N VAL A 76 20.30 -5.97 10.72
CA VAL A 76 20.33 -4.51 10.65
C VAL A 76 19.88 -3.90 11.97
N LEU A 77 18.73 -4.33 12.48
CA LEU A 77 18.18 -3.80 13.72
C LEU A 77 19.04 -4.15 14.93
N GLU A 78 19.66 -5.32 14.99
CA GLU A 78 20.67 -5.63 16.02
C GLU A 78 21.83 -4.63 16.03
N GLU A 79 22.17 -4.02 14.91
CA GLU A 79 23.24 -3.03 14.87
C GLU A 79 22.73 -1.60 15.18
N CYS A 80 21.52 -1.22 14.75
CA CYS A 80 21.07 0.18 14.79
C CYS A 80 19.78 0.49 15.56
N TYR A 81 19.15 -0.47 16.25
CA TYR A 81 17.82 -0.34 16.86
C TYR A 81 17.60 1.00 17.61
N ASP A 82 18.51 1.36 18.50
CA ASP A 82 18.33 2.53 19.37
C ASP A 82 18.41 3.86 18.63
N GLN A 83 18.96 3.89 17.41
CA GLN A 83 19.19 5.12 16.65
C GLN A 83 18.11 5.42 15.60
N VAL A 84 17.33 4.41 15.20
CA VAL A 84 16.28 4.53 14.18
C VAL A 84 14.88 4.51 14.79
N ASP A 85 13.88 5.03 14.07
CA ASP A 85 12.48 5.10 14.52
C ASP A 85 11.59 4.12 13.76
N GLY A 86 11.95 3.79 12.52
CA GLY A 86 11.26 2.79 11.73
C GLY A 86 12.16 1.96 10.82
N LEU A 87 11.54 0.93 10.24
CA LEU A 87 12.15 0.03 9.26
C LEU A 87 11.34 0.08 7.97
N SER A 88 12.02 0.20 6.83
CA SER A 88 11.39 0.17 5.51
C SER A 88 11.00 -1.25 5.10
N LEU A 89 9.99 -1.38 4.26
CA LEU A 89 9.60 -2.66 3.67
C LEU A 89 8.96 -2.42 2.31
N HIS A 90 9.35 -3.24 1.35
CA HIS A 90 9.04 -3.02 -0.06
C HIS A 90 8.35 -4.26 -0.64
N ASN A 91 7.38 -4.06 -1.53
CA ASN A 91 6.81 -5.17 -2.30
C ASN A 91 6.05 -4.71 -3.55
N TYR A 92 6.16 -5.52 -4.61
CA TYR A 92 5.48 -5.29 -5.87
C TYR A 92 4.76 -6.56 -6.33
N TYR A 93 3.52 -6.36 -6.75
CA TYR A 93 2.58 -7.43 -7.07
C TYR A 93 2.25 -7.45 -8.56
N GLY A 94 1.80 -8.61 -9.06
CA GLY A 94 1.44 -8.73 -10.46
C GLY A 94 0.72 -10.01 -10.84
N ASN A 95 -0.01 -9.92 -11.96
CA ASN A 95 -0.84 -11.00 -12.48
C ASN A 95 -0.23 -11.55 -13.78
N THR A 96 0.56 -12.63 -13.69
CA THR A 96 1.25 -13.25 -14.83
C THR A 96 1.08 -14.77 -14.81
N PRO A 97 1.38 -15.50 -15.91
CA PRO A 97 1.36 -16.96 -15.87
C PRO A 97 2.23 -17.54 -14.75
N ALA A 98 3.40 -16.95 -14.51
CA ALA A 98 4.36 -17.42 -13.52
C ALA A 98 3.96 -17.11 -12.07
N LEU A 99 3.28 -15.99 -11.83
CA LEU A 99 2.97 -15.52 -10.47
C LEU A 99 1.64 -16.08 -9.96
N THR A 100 0.63 -16.06 -10.82
CA THR A 100 -0.77 -16.30 -10.46
C THR A 100 -1.48 -17.22 -11.44
N ASN A 101 -0.79 -17.74 -12.46
CA ASN A 101 -1.41 -18.38 -13.63
C ASN A 101 -2.41 -17.45 -14.38
N ASN A 102 -2.21 -16.14 -14.29
CA ASN A 102 -3.18 -15.11 -14.71
C ASN A 102 -4.55 -15.17 -13.99
N ASP A 103 -4.65 -15.86 -12.87
CA ASP A 103 -5.89 -15.97 -12.09
C ASP A 103 -6.16 -14.65 -11.37
N SER A 104 -7.28 -14.01 -11.72
CA SER A 104 -7.70 -12.73 -11.14
C SER A 104 -8.25 -12.90 -9.72
N ALA A 105 -8.87 -14.04 -9.39
CA ALA A 105 -9.39 -14.30 -8.05
C ALA A 105 -8.24 -14.45 -7.06
N ARG A 106 -7.15 -15.08 -7.50
CA ARG A 106 -5.88 -15.15 -6.77
C ARG A 106 -5.20 -13.80 -6.66
N TYR A 107 -5.07 -13.09 -7.79
CA TYR A 107 -4.42 -11.78 -7.82
C TYR A 107 -5.07 -10.78 -6.86
N LEU A 108 -6.40 -10.73 -6.80
CA LEU A 108 -7.14 -9.83 -5.90
C LEU A 108 -7.02 -10.18 -4.41
N ALA A 109 -6.47 -11.35 -4.06
CA ALA A 109 -6.20 -11.75 -2.68
C ALA A 109 -4.78 -11.40 -2.21
N MET A 110 -3.89 -10.94 -3.09
CA MET A 110 -2.49 -10.66 -2.74
C MET A 110 -2.32 -9.50 -1.74
N ASN A 111 -3.37 -8.74 -1.43
CA ASN A 111 -3.33 -7.80 -0.31
C ASN A 111 -3.18 -8.52 1.05
N LEU A 112 -3.61 -9.78 1.15
CA LEU A 112 -3.38 -10.59 2.35
C LEU A 112 -1.90 -10.95 2.51
N ASP A 113 -1.17 -11.12 1.40
CA ASP A 113 0.30 -11.28 1.44
C ASP A 113 0.96 -10.01 1.98
N MET A 114 0.45 -8.83 1.62
CA MET A 114 0.93 -7.55 2.16
C MET A 114 0.74 -7.49 3.68
N GLU A 115 -0.45 -7.85 4.19
CA GLU A 115 -0.69 -7.88 5.63
C GLU A 115 0.24 -8.83 6.36
N ARG A 116 0.46 -10.00 5.78
CA ARG A 116 1.35 -11.00 6.38
C ARG A 116 2.80 -10.52 6.42
N GLN A 117 3.31 -9.94 5.33
CA GLN A 117 4.65 -9.33 5.32
C GLN A 117 4.80 -8.28 6.42
N ILE A 118 3.80 -7.40 6.58
CA ILE A 118 3.80 -6.40 7.66
C ILE A 118 3.89 -7.07 9.03
N GLN A 119 3.13 -8.14 9.27
CA GLN A 119 3.15 -8.88 10.53
C GLN A 119 4.51 -9.56 10.79
N GLU A 120 5.11 -10.20 9.77
CA GLU A 120 6.38 -10.88 9.90
C GLU A 120 7.51 -9.90 10.24
N ILE A 121 7.59 -8.78 9.53
CA ILE A 121 8.60 -7.76 9.78
C ILE A 121 8.36 -7.07 11.13
N ALA A 122 7.10 -6.82 11.50
CA ALA A 122 6.75 -6.34 12.85
C ALA A 122 7.23 -7.32 13.95
N ALA A 123 7.08 -8.63 13.74
CA ALA A 123 7.54 -9.65 14.67
C ALA A 123 9.07 -9.65 14.81
N VAL A 124 9.81 -9.45 13.71
CA VAL A 124 11.28 -9.28 13.78
C VAL A 124 11.65 -8.02 14.57
N CYS A 125 10.95 -6.90 14.34
CA CYS A 125 11.18 -5.67 15.11
C CYS A 125 10.95 -5.89 16.61
N ASP A 126 9.88 -6.62 16.98
CA ASP A 126 9.52 -6.89 18.37
C ASP A 126 10.48 -7.91 19.02
N TYR A 127 10.97 -8.88 18.25
CA TYR A 127 12.04 -9.78 18.68
C TYR A 127 13.31 -9.00 19.04
N VAL A 128 13.78 -8.12 18.16
CA VAL A 128 14.96 -7.29 18.44
C VAL A 128 14.69 -6.30 19.58
N GLN A 129 13.48 -5.75 19.68
CA GLN A 129 13.07 -4.91 20.82
C GLN A 129 13.32 -5.63 22.15
N ALA A 130 12.86 -6.89 22.25
CA ALA A 130 13.00 -7.71 23.44
C ALA A 130 14.47 -8.02 23.75
N LEU A 131 15.29 -8.34 22.74
CA LEU A 131 16.74 -8.51 22.91
C LEU A 131 17.42 -7.24 23.44
N ARG A 132 16.99 -6.07 22.97
CA ARG A 132 17.50 -4.76 23.42
C ARG A 132 16.94 -4.32 24.76
N ARG A 133 15.88 -4.97 25.26
CA ARG A 133 15.11 -4.54 26.43
C ARG A 133 14.66 -3.08 26.32
N SER A 134 14.33 -2.66 25.09
CA SER A 134 14.04 -1.27 24.79
C SER A 134 12.55 -0.97 25.01
N PRO A 135 12.19 0.14 25.68
CA PRO A 135 10.81 0.60 25.76
C PRO A 135 10.33 1.20 24.42
N LYS A 136 11.25 1.51 23.51
CA LYS A 136 10.94 2.05 22.18
C LYS A 136 10.42 0.93 21.30
N ARG A 137 9.25 1.13 20.70
CA ARG A 137 8.68 0.26 19.68
C ARG A 137 8.83 0.91 18.31
N LEU A 138 9.52 0.26 17.39
CA LEU A 138 9.69 0.76 16.02
C LEU A 138 8.38 0.66 15.23
N TRP A 139 8.14 1.67 14.40
CA TRP A 139 7.09 1.67 13.39
C TRP A 139 7.64 1.19 12.03
N LEU A 140 6.75 0.94 11.09
CA LEU A 140 7.08 0.46 9.75
C LEU A 140 6.81 1.55 8.71
N SER A 141 7.68 1.60 7.70
CA SER A 141 7.58 2.44 6.52
C SER A 141 7.37 1.52 5.31
N PHE A 142 6.14 1.43 4.80
CA PHE A 142 5.87 0.75 3.52
C PHE A 142 6.15 1.75 2.39
N ASP A 143 7.39 2.18 2.24
CA ASP A 143 7.80 3.28 1.36
C ASP A 143 7.99 2.87 -0.11
N GLU A 144 7.82 1.59 -0.44
CA GLU A 144 7.63 1.14 -1.81
C GLU A 144 6.58 0.03 -1.91
N TRP A 145 5.38 0.37 -2.39
CA TRP A 145 4.39 -0.62 -2.79
C TRP A 145 3.64 -0.20 -4.04
N ASN A 146 3.38 -1.16 -4.93
CA ASN A 146 2.42 -1.01 -6.03
C ASN A 146 2.17 -2.35 -6.75
N VAL A 147 1.33 -2.30 -7.78
CA VAL A 147 1.36 -3.22 -8.90
C VAL A 147 2.49 -2.83 -9.86
N TRP A 148 3.36 -3.80 -10.19
CA TRP A 148 4.42 -3.63 -11.18
C TRP A 148 4.82 -4.98 -11.78
N TYR A 149 4.39 -5.26 -13.01
CA TYR A 149 4.70 -6.54 -13.66
C TYR A 149 4.77 -6.51 -15.18
N ARG A 150 4.24 -5.48 -15.84
CA ARG A 150 4.28 -5.37 -17.30
C ARG A 150 5.52 -4.62 -17.79
N ALA A 151 5.89 -3.51 -17.12
CA ALA A 151 6.98 -2.64 -17.55
C ALA A 151 8.33 -3.02 -16.91
N ARG A 152 8.77 -4.29 -17.07
CA ARG A 152 9.97 -4.84 -16.38
C ARG A 152 11.16 -5.18 -17.27
N GLY A 153 11.07 -5.01 -18.59
CA GLY A 153 12.12 -5.42 -19.52
C GLY A 153 12.21 -4.57 -20.77
N GLY A 154 13.23 -4.85 -21.60
CA GLY A 154 13.46 -4.17 -22.86
C GLY A 154 13.57 -2.65 -22.70
N ARG A 155 12.81 -1.90 -23.49
CA ARG A 155 12.80 -0.42 -23.46
C ARG A 155 12.39 0.18 -22.11
N PHE A 156 11.67 -0.56 -21.28
CA PHE A 156 11.21 -0.09 -19.97
C PHE A 156 12.29 -0.19 -18.89
N ALA A 157 13.36 -0.96 -19.11
CA ALA A 157 14.43 -1.19 -18.14
C ALA A 157 15.78 -0.59 -18.57
N ASN A 158 15.91 -0.13 -19.82
CA ASN A 158 17.15 0.43 -20.34
C ASN A 158 16.89 1.75 -21.07
N GLY A 159 17.30 2.84 -20.44
CA GLY A 159 17.15 4.19 -20.96
C GLY A 159 18.08 4.55 -22.13
N GLN A 160 19.02 3.66 -22.51
CA GLN A 160 19.98 3.87 -23.60
C GLN A 160 20.74 5.21 -23.50
N ARG A 161 21.03 5.65 -22.26
CA ARG A 161 21.70 6.93 -21.95
C ARG A 161 20.93 8.17 -22.44
N LYS A 162 19.63 8.07 -22.65
CA LYS A 162 18.76 9.22 -22.97
C LYS A 162 18.35 9.94 -21.69
N LEU A 163 18.14 11.25 -21.80
CA LEU A 163 17.54 12.06 -20.73
C LEU A 163 16.04 11.73 -20.65
N ALA A 164 15.56 11.42 -19.45
CA ALA A 164 14.16 11.08 -19.15
C ALA A 164 13.50 10.09 -20.15
N PRO A 165 14.05 8.88 -20.33
CA PRO A 165 13.41 7.87 -21.18
C PRO A 165 12.15 7.30 -20.49
N PRO A 166 11.18 6.78 -21.25
CA PRO A 166 9.92 6.22 -20.72
C PRO A 166 10.15 4.85 -20.07
N LEU A 167 10.75 4.87 -18.88
CA LEU A 167 11.04 3.69 -18.08
C LEU A 167 9.88 3.39 -17.13
N LEU A 168 9.62 2.10 -16.87
CA LEU A 168 8.61 1.65 -15.91
C LEU A 168 7.20 2.25 -16.14
N GLU A 169 6.90 2.77 -17.34
CA GLU A 169 5.58 3.34 -17.66
C GLU A 169 4.57 2.20 -17.86
N GLU A 170 3.97 1.79 -16.74
CA GLU A 170 2.98 0.72 -16.67
C GLU A 170 1.57 1.26 -16.94
N VAL A 171 0.79 0.53 -17.75
CA VAL A 171 -0.63 0.80 -17.98
C VAL A 171 -1.46 -0.05 -17.03
N TYR A 172 -2.23 0.59 -16.16
CA TYR A 172 -3.07 -0.10 -15.17
C TYR A 172 -4.48 -0.37 -15.67
N ASN A 173 -4.99 -1.56 -15.36
CA ASN A 173 -6.32 -2.01 -15.72
C ASN A 173 -7.28 -2.03 -14.50
N LEU A 174 -8.52 -2.50 -14.67
CA LEU A 174 -9.51 -2.54 -13.59
C LEU A 174 -9.05 -3.43 -12.42
N GLU A 175 -8.58 -4.66 -12.66
CA GLU A 175 -8.13 -5.55 -11.56
C GLU A 175 -6.98 -4.95 -10.74
N ASP A 176 -6.09 -4.17 -11.36
CA ASP A 176 -5.01 -3.48 -10.65
C ASP A 176 -5.57 -2.44 -9.68
N ALA A 177 -6.61 -1.70 -10.08
CA ALA A 177 -7.28 -0.74 -9.22
C ALA A 177 -7.99 -1.42 -8.04
N LEU A 178 -8.61 -2.57 -8.28
CA LEU A 178 -9.22 -3.36 -7.20
C LEU A 178 -8.18 -3.83 -6.19
N LEU A 179 -7.04 -4.36 -6.67
CA LEU A 179 -5.95 -4.81 -5.79
C LEU A 179 -5.30 -3.64 -5.02
N VAL A 180 -5.08 -2.49 -5.66
CA VAL A 180 -4.61 -1.27 -4.97
C VAL A 180 -5.60 -0.83 -3.89
N GLY A 181 -6.91 -0.97 -4.14
CA GLY A 181 -7.93 -0.81 -3.11
C GLY A 181 -7.76 -1.76 -1.92
N GLY A 182 -7.52 -3.05 -2.18
CA GLY A 182 -7.23 -4.04 -1.14
C GLY A 182 -5.95 -3.73 -0.35
N PHE A 183 -4.89 -3.23 -1.00
CA PHE A 183 -3.68 -2.77 -0.30
C PHE A 183 -3.97 -1.62 0.65
N LEU A 184 -4.81 -0.65 0.26
CA LEU A 184 -5.20 0.45 1.14
C LEU A 184 -5.97 -0.04 2.35
N ASN A 185 -6.88 -1.00 2.19
CA ASN A 185 -7.57 -1.64 3.30
C ASN A 185 -6.58 -2.31 4.27
N SER A 186 -5.58 -3.01 3.72
CA SER A 186 -4.53 -3.72 4.47
C SER A 186 -3.64 -2.74 5.26
N LEU A 187 -3.19 -1.66 4.62
CA LEU A 187 -2.40 -0.61 5.24
C LEU A 187 -3.17 0.11 6.36
N LEU A 188 -4.46 0.36 6.18
CA LEU A 188 -5.31 0.94 7.22
C LEU A 188 -5.44 0.00 8.42
N ARG A 189 -5.76 -1.28 8.20
CA ARG A 189 -5.85 -2.27 9.29
C ARG A 189 -4.53 -2.46 10.03
N ARG A 190 -3.40 -2.23 9.38
CA ARG A 190 -2.06 -2.32 9.97
C ARG A 190 -1.45 -0.98 10.38
N SER A 191 -2.27 0.09 10.45
CA SER A 191 -1.82 1.43 10.81
C SER A 191 -1.31 1.56 12.26
N ASP A 192 -1.53 0.55 13.10
CA ASP A 192 -0.93 0.45 14.42
C ASP A 192 0.61 0.28 14.35
N ARG A 193 1.11 -0.34 13.27
CA ARG A 193 2.54 -0.49 12.97
C ARG A 193 3.01 0.36 11.81
N VAL A 194 2.28 0.39 10.70
CA VAL A 194 2.65 1.11 9.48
C VAL A 194 2.26 2.59 9.64
N ARG A 195 3.26 3.46 9.76
CA ARG A 195 3.04 4.91 9.96
C ARG A 195 3.33 5.73 8.71
N VAL A 196 4.13 5.20 7.80
CA VAL A 196 4.45 5.80 6.51
C VAL A 196 4.18 4.75 5.45
N ALA A 197 3.49 5.13 4.39
CA ALA A 197 3.30 4.29 3.22
C ALA A 197 3.35 5.14 1.96
N CYS A 198 4.15 4.74 0.98
CA CYS A 198 4.36 5.50 -0.26
C CYS A 198 4.02 4.60 -1.45
N LEU A 199 2.97 4.98 -2.19
CA LEU A 199 2.67 4.35 -3.47
C LEU A 199 3.84 4.65 -4.42
N ALA A 200 4.51 3.60 -4.90
CA ALA A 200 5.64 3.73 -5.81
C ALA A 200 5.13 3.61 -7.26
N GLN A 201 5.09 4.68 -8.06
CA GLN A 201 5.44 6.08 -7.78
C GLN A 201 4.27 7.00 -8.13
N ILE A 202 4.50 8.31 -8.22
CA ILE A 202 3.42 9.31 -8.30
C ILE A 202 3.11 9.74 -9.73
N VAL A 203 4.12 9.88 -10.60
CA VAL A 203 3.95 10.37 -11.99
C VAL A 203 4.77 9.55 -12.99
N ASN A 204 4.14 9.09 -14.07
CA ASN A 204 4.67 8.27 -15.17
C ASN A 204 5.20 6.88 -14.77
N VAL A 205 6.24 6.83 -13.94
CA VAL A 205 6.87 5.58 -13.47
C VAL A 205 5.92 4.86 -12.53
N ILE A 206 5.38 3.71 -12.95
CA ILE A 206 4.44 2.87 -12.18
C ILE A 206 3.44 3.72 -11.37
N ALA A 207 2.75 4.63 -12.05
CA ALA A 207 2.09 5.76 -11.39
C ALA A 207 0.58 5.81 -11.58
N PRO A 208 -0.17 6.37 -10.60
CA PRO A 208 -1.60 6.67 -10.78
C PRO A 208 -1.83 7.83 -11.76
N LEU A 209 -0.83 8.68 -11.98
CA LEU A 209 -0.88 9.79 -12.93
C LEU A 209 0.16 9.58 -14.02
N VAL A 210 -0.24 9.75 -15.28
CA VAL A 210 0.66 9.73 -16.43
C VAL A 210 0.51 11.05 -17.17
N THR A 211 1.61 11.63 -17.63
CA THR A 211 1.65 12.89 -18.35
C THR A 211 2.22 12.69 -19.74
N ASN A 212 1.64 13.37 -20.71
CA ASN A 212 2.31 13.64 -21.98
C ASN A 212 2.58 15.16 -22.09
N ALA A 213 2.99 15.62 -23.27
CA ALA A 213 3.33 17.04 -23.48
C ALA A 213 2.18 18.03 -23.20
N THR A 214 0.92 17.59 -23.25
CA THR A 214 -0.25 18.47 -23.21
C THR A 214 -1.29 18.09 -22.16
N SER A 215 -1.20 16.89 -21.58
CA SER A 215 -2.29 16.28 -20.84
C SER A 215 -1.80 15.45 -19.66
N VAL A 216 -2.69 15.29 -18.68
CA VAL A 216 -2.53 14.36 -17.55
C VAL A 216 -3.65 13.32 -17.61
N LEU A 217 -3.27 12.05 -17.59
CA LEU A 217 -4.14 10.90 -17.53
C LEU A 217 -4.18 10.35 -16.11
N ARG A 218 -5.39 10.09 -15.61
CA ARG A 218 -5.61 9.32 -14.39
C ARG A 218 -5.73 7.84 -14.77
N GLN A 219 -4.77 7.04 -14.33
CA GLN A 219 -4.84 5.59 -14.47
C GLN A 219 -5.91 5.00 -13.55
N SER A 220 -6.30 3.74 -13.76
CA SER A 220 -7.34 3.09 -12.96
C SER A 220 -7.01 3.11 -11.45
N ILE A 221 -5.75 2.88 -11.07
CA ILE A 221 -5.29 2.87 -9.67
C ILE A 221 -5.36 4.25 -8.97
N TYR A 222 -5.55 5.34 -9.73
CA TYR A 222 -5.69 6.69 -9.16
C TYR A 222 -6.88 6.79 -8.21
N TYR A 223 -8.01 6.20 -8.59
CA TYR A 223 -9.28 6.39 -7.87
C TYR A 223 -9.24 5.82 -6.44
N PRO A 224 -8.94 4.53 -6.21
CA PRO A 224 -8.85 3.98 -4.85
C PRO A 224 -7.84 4.74 -3.99
N TYR A 225 -6.66 5.05 -4.55
CA TYR A 225 -5.64 5.82 -3.83
C TYR A 225 -6.14 7.23 -3.45
N SER A 226 -6.79 7.92 -4.38
CA SER A 226 -7.35 9.25 -4.12
C SER A 226 -8.49 9.24 -3.09
N TRP A 227 -9.29 8.17 -3.04
CA TRP A 227 -10.36 8.02 -2.05
C TRP A 227 -9.81 7.84 -0.65
N ALA A 228 -8.84 6.93 -0.46
CA ALA A 228 -8.18 6.77 0.83
C ALA A 228 -7.50 8.07 1.26
N LEU A 229 -6.74 8.71 0.35
CA LEU A 229 -6.09 9.99 0.63
C LEU A 229 -7.06 11.13 0.94
N LYS A 230 -8.30 11.13 0.46
CA LYS A 230 -9.26 12.21 0.76
C LYS A 230 -10.09 11.92 2.00
N TYR A 231 -10.50 10.68 2.20
CA TYR A 231 -11.62 10.35 3.08
C TYR A 231 -11.22 9.48 4.28
N ALA A 232 -10.15 8.67 4.17
CA ALA A 232 -9.69 7.85 5.28
C ALA A 232 -8.89 8.71 6.27
N ARG A 233 -9.57 9.22 7.30
CA ARG A 233 -9.05 10.16 8.29
C ARG A 233 -9.46 9.77 9.70
N GLY A 234 -8.67 10.22 10.68
CA GLY A 234 -8.91 9.93 12.08
C GLY A 234 -8.45 8.53 12.46
N ARG A 235 -9.34 7.76 13.09
CA ARG A 235 -9.03 6.45 13.67
C ARG A 235 -9.53 5.35 12.76
N VAL A 236 -8.70 4.33 12.53
CA VAL A 236 -9.16 3.07 11.92
C VAL A 236 -10.02 2.33 12.94
N LEU A 237 -11.18 1.82 12.49
CA LEU A 237 -12.07 1.03 13.32
C LEU A 237 -11.66 -0.44 13.24
N ASP A 238 -11.70 -1.12 14.39
CA ASP A 238 -11.56 -2.58 14.46
C ASP A 238 -12.92 -3.21 14.14
N LEU A 239 -13.02 -3.79 12.93
CA LEU A 239 -14.26 -4.34 12.41
C LEU A 239 -14.31 -5.84 12.66
N GLN A 240 -15.43 -6.33 13.19
CA GLN A 240 -15.77 -7.75 13.16
C GLN A 240 -16.46 -8.04 11.83
N VAL A 241 -15.75 -8.69 10.91
CA VAL A 241 -16.24 -8.95 9.55
C VAL A 241 -16.48 -10.44 9.37
N GLU A 242 -17.70 -10.80 9.00
CA GLU A 242 -18.07 -12.12 8.54
C GLU A 242 -18.34 -12.06 7.03
N SER A 243 -17.77 -12.98 6.28
CA SER A 243 -17.93 -13.05 4.83
C SER A 243 -17.89 -14.51 4.40
N GLU A 244 -18.71 -14.86 3.40
CA GLU A 244 -18.48 -16.08 2.65
C GLU A 244 -17.07 -16.07 2.06
N THR A 245 -16.50 -17.26 1.94
CA THR A 245 -15.11 -17.46 1.51
C THR A 245 -15.03 -18.29 0.24
N TYR A 246 -13.94 -18.12 -0.51
CA TYR A 246 -13.58 -18.97 -1.65
C TYR A 246 -12.15 -19.50 -1.50
N PRO A 247 -11.87 -20.70 -2.02
CA PRO A 247 -10.54 -21.27 -1.92
C PRO A 247 -9.59 -20.61 -2.93
N ILE A 248 -8.33 -20.41 -2.51
CA ILE A 248 -7.22 -20.06 -3.40
C ILE A 248 -6.13 -21.11 -3.23
N ARG A 249 -5.62 -21.64 -4.34
CA ARG A 249 -4.57 -22.68 -4.34
C ARG A 249 -3.20 -22.10 -4.62
N ALA A 250 -2.18 -22.66 -3.98
CA ALA A 250 -0.79 -22.30 -4.23
C ALA A 250 -0.28 -22.89 -5.56
N GLU A 251 -0.30 -22.13 -6.66
CA GLU A 251 0.14 -22.59 -7.99
C GLU A 251 1.04 -21.59 -8.73
N GLY A 252 2.36 -21.58 -8.56
CA GLY A 252 3.22 -20.62 -9.28
C GLY A 252 4.70 -20.67 -8.89
N LEU A 253 5.51 -19.80 -9.50
CA LEU A 253 6.96 -19.72 -9.24
C LEU A 253 7.30 -18.92 -7.97
N ARG A 254 6.41 -18.06 -7.50
CA ARG A 254 6.56 -17.41 -6.19
C ARG A 254 5.75 -18.20 -5.17
N PRO A 255 6.33 -18.50 -4.00
CA PRO A 255 5.52 -18.79 -2.83
C PRO A 255 4.78 -17.49 -2.47
N ASP A 256 3.54 -17.37 -2.90
CA ASP A 256 2.59 -16.49 -2.23
C ASP A 256 2.27 -17.07 -0.85
N PHE A 257 1.74 -16.24 0.04
CA PHE A 257 1.49 -16.64 1.41
C PHE A 257 0.01 -16.80 1.74
N ALA A 258 -0.89 -16.30 0.90
CA ALA A 258 -2.27 -16.77 0.77
C ALA A 258 -2.32 -18.20 0.17
N ARG A 259 -1.51 -19.12 0.73
CA ARG A 259 -1.43 -20.52 0.30
C ARG A 259 -2.63 -21.28 0.81
N ASP A 260 -3.29 -22.00 -0.09
CA ASP A 260 -4.34 -22.97 0.26
C ASP A 260 -5.28 -22.43 1.35
N ASP A 261 -5.75 -21.21 1.11
CA ASP A 261 -6.51 -20.44 2.08
C ASP A 261 -7.96 -20.28 1.60
N VAL A 262 -8.83 -19.98 2.56
CA VAL A 262 -10.22 -19.60 2.34
C VAL A 262 -10.32 -18.08 2.48
N VAL A 263 -10.31 -17.40 1.34
CA VAL A 263 -10.28 -15.94 1.29
C VAL A 263 -11.70 -15.39 1.34
N PRO A 264 -11.99 -14.37 2.17
CA PRO A 264 -13.29 -13.72 2.18
C PRO A 264 -13.53 -12.97 0.86
N TYR A 265 -14.74 -13.10 0.33
CA TYR A 265 -15.17 -12.32 -0.83
C TYR A 265 -15.17 -10.82 -0.55
N LEU A 266 -15.59 -10.42 0.65
CA LEU A 266 -15.61 -9.02 1.07
C LEU A 266 -14.40 -8.68 1.92
N ASP A 267 -13.74 -7.58 1.57
CA ASP A 267 -12.68 -6.98 2.38
C ASP A 267 -12.98 -5.52 2.65
N VAL A 268 -13.09 -5.18 3.93
CA VAL A 268 -13.60 -3.90 4.39
C VAL A 268 -12.63 -3.26 5.37
N ALA A 269 -12.39 -1.97 5.19
CA ALA A 269 -11.75 -1.11 6.18
C ALA A 269 -12.62 0.12 6.43
N ALA A 270 -12.62 0.59 7.67
CA ALA A 270 -13.37 1.78 8.05
C ALA A 270 -12.49 2.74 8.87
N THR A 271 -12.74 4.04 8.69
CA THR A 271 -12.16 5.08 9.53
C THR A 271 -13.24 6.00 10.06
N LEU A 272 -13.05 6.53 11.26
CA LEU A 272 -13.88 7.55 11.87
C LEU A 272 -13.01 8.76 12.24
N ASP A 273 -13.35 9.91 11.69
CA ASP A 273 -12.77 11.17 12.08
C ASP A 273 -13.58 11.79 13.24
N PRO A 274 -13.04 11.80 14.48
CA PRO A 274 -13.76 12.34 15.63
C PRO A 274 -13.96 13.86 15.55
N GLN A 275 -13.21 14.58 14.71
CA GLN A 275 -13.35 16.04 14.58
C GLN A 275 -14.53 16.40 13.68
N SER A 276 -14.73 15.66 12.59
CA SER A 276 -15.79 15.92 11.62
C SER A 276 -17.03 15.03 11.78
N GLY A 277 -16.95 13.96 12.57
CA GLY A 277 -18.00 12.92 12.63
C GLY A 277 -18.13 12.11 11.33
N GLN A 278 -17.14 12.21 10.43
CA GLN A 278 -17.17 11.50 9.16
C GLN A 278 -16.64 10.08 9.33
N LEU A 279 -17.45 9.11 8.92
CA LEU A 279 -17.05 7.72 8.77
C LEU A 279 -16.81 7.43 7.28
N CYS A 280 -15.67 6.84 6.95
CA CYS A 280 -15.33 6.38 5.61
C CYS A 280 -15.24 4.86 5.59
N LEU A 281 -15.97 4.23 4.67
CA LEU A 281 -15.94 2.79 4.38
C LEU A 281 -15.24 2.58 3.05
N LEU A 282 -14.29 1.65 3.03
CA LEU A 282 -13.60 1.17 1.84
C LEU A 282 -13.87 -0.32 1.69
N MET A 283 -14.47 -0.71 0.58
CA MET A 283 -15.13 -2.02 0.44
C MET A 283 -14.70 -2.67 -0.88
N LEU A 284 -13.94 -3.76 -0.79
CA LEU A 284 -13.56 -4.59 -1.92
C LEU A 284 -14.50 -5.80 -2.00
N ASN A 285 -15.17 -5.99 -3.14
CA ASN A 285 -15.80 -7.25 -3.51
C ASN A 285 -14.91 -8.00 -4.50
N ARG A 286 -14.27 -9.09 -4.04
CA ARG A 286 -13.41 -9.97 -4.85
C ARG A 286 -14.19 -10.97 -5.69
N ASP A 287 -15.50 -11.09 -5.47
CA ASP A 287 -16.32 -11.99 -6.27
C ASP A 287 -16.34 -11.53 -7.72
N LEU A 288 -15.78 -12.34 -8.62
CA LEU A 288 -15.67 -11.98 -10.01
C LEU A 288 -16.99 -12.09 -10.77
N GLN A 289 -18.00 -12.75 -10.22
CA GLN A 289 -19.23 -13.13 -10.92
C GLN A 289 -20.49 -12.57 -10.29
N SER A 290 -20.52 -12.42 -8.97
CA SER A 290 -21.74 -12.07 -8.23
C SER A 290 -21.61 -10.79 -7.44
N ASP A 291 -22.72 -10.04 -7.42
CA ASP A 291 -22.91 -8.97 -6.45
C ASP A 291 -22.94 -9.58 -5.05
N ARG A 292 -22.46 -8.82 -4.07
CA ARG A 292 -22.43 -9.23 -2.66
C ARG A 292 -23.10 -8.17 -1.80
N GLU A 293 -23.90 -8.60 -0.85
CA GLU A 293 -24.50 -7.71 0.15
C GLU A 293 -23.54 -7.54 1.33
N LEU A 294 -23.29 -6.29 1.72
CA LEU A 294 -22.59 -5.94 2.94
C LEU A 294 -23.58 -5.34 3.92
N VAL A 295 -23.88 -6.06 4.99
CA VAL A 295 -24.71 -5.58 6.09
C VAL A 295 -23.80 -4.93 7.13
N LEU A 296 -24.05 -3.65 7.42
CA LEU A 296 -23.36 -2.89 8.45
C LEU A 296 -24.28 -2.74 9.65
N GLU A 297 -23.79 -3.15 10.82
CA GLU A 297 -24.50 -3.03 12.08
C GLU A 297 -23.75 -2.06 13.02
N PHE A 298 -24.41 -0.97 13.38
CA PHE A 298 -23.92 0.04 14.29
C PHE A 298 -24.55 -0.15 15.66
N ARG A 299 -23.72 -0.34 16.69
CA ARG A 299 -24.20 -0.45 18.08
C ARG A 299 -24.46 0.92 18.69
N ASP A 300 -23.41 1.74 18.82
CA ASP A 300 -23.46 2.98 19.60
C ASP A 300 -23.38 4.25 18.75
N LEU A 301 -23.13 4.12 17.44
CA LEU A 301 -22.85 5.26 16.55
C LEU A 301 -23.50 5.09 15.19
N ALA A 302 -24.84 5.03 15.18
CA ALA A 302 -25.59 4.93 13.94
C ALA A 302 -25.38 6.19 13.07
N PRO A 303 -25.04 6.04 11.79
CA PRO A 303 -24.92 7.15 10.86
C PRO A 303 -26.29 7.81 10.66
N GLN A 304 -26.32 9.14 10.63
CA GLN A 304 -27.52 9.94 10.40
C GLN A 304 -27.72 10.26 8.93
N ARG A 305 -26.64 10.31 8.15
CA ARG A 305 -26.64 10.68 6.74
C ARG A 305 -25.59 9.92 5.94
N VAL A 306 -25.91 9.66 4.68
CA VAL A 306 -24.92 9.27 3.67
C VAL A 306 -24.46 10.53 2.94
N LEU A 307 -23.16 10.82 2.99
CA LEU A 307 -22.52 11.96 2.33
C LEU A 307 -22.18 11.66 0.86
N GLY A 308 -22.04 10.39 0.52
CA GLY A 308 -21.91 9.91 -0.85
C GLY A 308 -21.32 8.51 -0.90
N ALA A 309 -21.65 7.78 -1.97
CA ALA A 309 -21.12 6.46 -2.24
C ALA A 309 -20.75 6.34 -3.72
N GLU A 310 -19.56 5.81 -3.98
CA GLU A 310 -19.01 5.61 -5.32
C GLU A 310 -18.45 4.20 -5.44
N THR A 311 -18.46 3.65 -6.65
CA THR A 311 -17.91 2.32 -6.95
C THR A 311 -17.10 2.34 -8.24
N LEU A 312 -16.03 1.55 -8.26
CA LEU A 312 -15.25 1.22 -9.44
C LEU A 312 -15.54 -0.24 -9.79
N THR A 313 -16.13 -0.48 -10.96
CA THR A 313 -16.46 -1.82 -11.47
C THR A 313 -16.58 -1.78 -12.99
N GLY A 314 -16.57 -2.94 -13.65
CA GLY A 314 -16.69 -3.09 -15.09
C GLY A 314 -16.75 -4.56 -15.51
N ALA A 315 -17.18 -4.84 -16.74
CA ALA A 315 -17.26 -6.21 -17.26
C ALA A 315 -15.90 -6.81 -17.63
N ASP A 316 -14.98 -5.96 -18.09
CA ASP A 316 -13.63 -6.34 -18.50
C ASP A 316 -12.61 -5.93 -17.43
N LEU A 317 -12.05 -6.92 -16.73
CA LEU A 317 -10.99 -6.71 -15.73
C LEU A 317 -9.71 -6.11 -16.34
N LYS A 318 -9.49 -6.29 -17.65
CA LYS A 318 -8.31 -5.81 -18.37
C LYS A 318 -8.53 -4.44 -19.02
N ALA A 319 -9.71 -3.84 -18.85
CA ALA A 319 -9.99 -2.49 -19.33
C ALA A 319 -9.06 -1.47 -18.66
N SER A 320 -8.54 -0.52 -19.44
CA SER A 320 -7.60 0.52 -18.98
C SER A 320 -7.95 1.89 -19.58
N ASN A 321 -7.50 2.95 -18.92
CA ASN A 321 -7.64 4.31 -19.41
C ASN A 321 -6.48 4.65 -20.35
N THR A 322 -6.77 5.40 -21.42
CA THR A 322 -5.76 5.98 -22.33
C THR A 322 -5.99 7.49 -22.44
N PHE A 323 -5.08 8.23 -23.07
CA PHE A 323 -5.29 9.66 -23.31
C PHE A 323 -6.51 9.93 -24.21
N GLU A 324 -6.81 9.03 -25.14
CA GLU A 324 -7.95 9.11 -26.06
C GLU A 324 -9.26 8.69 -25.37
N ARG A 325 -9.18 7.75 -24.42
CA ARG A 325 -10.33 7.25 -23.65
C ARG A 325 -9.99 7.26 -22.15
N PRO A 326 -10.01 8.45 -21.51
CA PRO A 326 -9.48 8.61 -20.15
C PRO A 326 -10.43 8.11 -19.03
N MET A 327 -11.65 7.70 -19.40
CA MET A 327 -12.73 7.37 -18.45
C MET A 327 -13.34 5.98 -18.70
N VAL A 328 -12.57 5.04 -19.26
CA VAL A 328 -13.02 3.64 -19.44
C VAL A 328 -13.24 2.97 -18.08
N VAL A 329 -12.26 3.13 -17.19
CA VAL A 329 -12.31 2.73 -15.78
C VAL A 329 -12.38 4.00 -14.95
N ALA A 330 -13.58 4.32 -14.48
CA ALA A 330 -13.84 5.52 -13.69
C ALA A 330 -14.95 5.28 -12.65
N PRO A 331 -14.95 6.01 -11.53
CA PRO A 331 -16.00 5.97 -10.51
C PRO A 331 -17.39 6.16 -11.09
N ARG A 332 -18.34 5.41 -10.55
CA ARG A 332 -19.77 5.55 -10.80
C ARG A 332 -20.49 5.70 -9.45
N PRO A 333 -21.65 6.37 -9.40
CA PRO A 333 -22.46 6.39 -8.20
C PRO A 333 -22.79 4.96 -7.74
N LEU A 334 -22.66 4.71 -6.44
CA LEU A 334 -23.17 3.49 -5.80
C LEU A 334 -24.47 3.86 -5.08
N GLU A 335 -25.50 3.04 -5.24
CA GLU A 335 -26.75 3.23 -4.51
C GLU A 335 -26.51 3.06 -3.01
N ALA A 336 -26.86 4.10 -2.24
CA ALA A 336 -26.67 4.10 -0.81
C ALA A 336 -27.98 3.70 -0.09
N PRO A 337 -27.91 2.81 0.90
CA PRO A 337 -29.08 2.49 1.73
C PRO A 337 -29.47 3.70 2.60
N ARG A 338 -30.68 3.64 3.14
CA ARG A 338 -31.12 4.62 4.14
C ARG A 338 -30.19 4.56 5.36
N PRO A 339 -29.78 5.71 5.92
CA PRO A 339 -28.98 5.74 7.14
C PRO A 339 -29.77 5.16 8.32
N GLY A 340 -29.09 4.42 9.19
CA GLY A 340 -29.69 3.78 10.35
C GLY A 340 -28.72 2.85 11.06
N ALA A 341 -29.20 2.19 12.12
CA ALA A 341 -28.40 1.22 12.87
C ALA A 341 -28.01 -0.01 12.04
N THR A 342 -28.82 -0.36 11.04
CA THR A 342 -28.51 -1.41 10.06
C THR A 342 -28.57 -0.83 8.67
N MET A 343 -27.52 -1.01 7.88
CA MET A 343 -27.42 -0.53 6.50
C MET A 343 -26.90 -1.64 5.59
N THR A 344 -27.60 -1.92 4.48
CA THR A 344 -27.18 -2.94 3.52
C THR A 344 -26.70 -2.29 2.23
N PHE A 345 -25.41 -2.41 1.93
CA PHE A 345 -24.85 -2.02 0.65
C PHE A 345 -24.86 -3.21 -0.31
N ARG A 346 -25.34 -3.02 -1.54
CA ARG A 346 -25.18 -4.00 -2.62
C ARG A 346 -23.92 -3.66 -3.42
N LEU A 347 -22.86 -4.44 -3.21
CA LEU A 347 -21.57 -4.24 -3.87
C LEU A 347 -21.56 -5.03 -5.19
N PRO A 348 -21.36 -4.38 -6.35
CA PRO A 348 -21.29 -5.09 -7.62
C PRO A 348 -20.20 -6.16 -7.62
N ALA A 349 -20.33 -7.18 -8.46
CA ALA A 349 -19.21 -8.09 -8.75
C ALA A 349 -17.94 -7.30 -9.10
N ARG A 350 -16.76 -7.81 -8.70
CA ARG A 350 -15.42 -7.30 -9.05
C ARG A 350 -15.35 -5.78 -8.91
N SER A 351 -15.58 -5.31 -7.68
CA SER A 351 -15.73 -3.89 -7.41
C SER A 351 -14.93 -3.41 -6.21
N TYR A 352 -14.52 -2.15 -6.27
CA TYR A 352 -13.99 -1.43 -5.12
C TYR A 352 -14.82 -0.18 -4.91
N SER A 353 -15.36 -0.03 -3.72
CA SER A 353 -16.36 0.97 -3.39
C SER A 353 -15.96 1.80 -2.19
N VAL A 354 -16.34 3.07 -2.19
CA VAL A 354 -16.19 3.97 -1.05
C VAL A 354 -17.55 4.51 -0.64
N ALA A 355 -17.83 4.56 0.65
CA ALA A 355 -19.00 5.25 1.19
C ALA A 355 -18.57 6.17 2.33
N ARG A 356 -19.14 7.37 2.35
CA ARG A 356 -18.92 8.37 3.41
C ARG A 356 -20.22 8.58 4.15
N LEU A 357 -20.19 8.40 5.46
CA LEU A 357 -21.33 8.55 6.36
C LEU A 357 -21.03 9.66 7.37
N ALA A 358 -22.05 10.33 7.86
CA ALA A 358 -21.95 11.28 8.96
C ALA A 358 -22.67 10.71 10.19
N THR A 359 -22.02 10.74 11.35
CA THR A 359 -22.58 10.27 12.62
C THR A 359 -23.18 11.40 13.46
N SER A 360 -22.99 12.66 13.03
CA SER A 360 -23.54 13.89 13.61
C SER A 360 -23.91 14.92 12.55
#